data_AF-A0A7C5X356-F1
#
_entry.id   AF-A0A7C5X356-F1
#
_cell.length_a   1.000
_cell.length_b   1.000
_cell.length_c   1.000
_cell.angle_alpha   90.00
_cell.angle_beta   90.00
_cell.angle_gamma   90.00
#
_symmetry.space_group_name_H-M   'P 1'
#
loop_
_entity.id
_entity.type
_entity.pdbx_description
1 polymer ?
#
loop_
_entity_poly.entity_id
_entity_poly.type
_entity_poly.pdbx_seq_one_letter_code
_entity_poly.pdbx_strand_id
1 'polypeptide(L)'
;MCVIIYKPEGAIVSDKLFDRCWESFPHGGGYAVWKDGRWVYEKGFMDKEEFYKAVRELIHSKHTRVVLHFRLATEDAEGKRNILPEFTHPFEIQLQDTKALLFVNGRFSESYEGIVGAPKVKKFVEDINQLKLKRWQYEKLLAENGLLEGLFKHRGERARLLTLFEEDKQPFFSPNPPKGWVEYDGLLLSRKVFSS
;
A
#
# COMPACT_ATOMS: atom_id res chain seq x y z
N MET A 1 11.30 5.21 -2.02
CA MET A 1 10.19 4.38 -1.49
C MET A 1 8.88 5.02 -1.89
N CYS A 2 7.85 4.22 -2.13
CA CYS A 2 6.51 4.63 -2.57
C CYS A 2 5.82 5.59 -1.60
N VAL A 3 4.57 5.98 -1.88
CA VAL A 3 3.66 6.58 -0.89
C VAL A 3 2.27 5.94 -0.98
N ILE A 4 1.71 5.67 0.19
CA ILE A 4 0.30 5.34 0.43
C ILE A 4 -0.37 6.58 1.02
N ILE A 5 -1.55 6.92 0.50
CA ILE A 5 -2.45 7.92 1.07
C ILE A 5 -3.71 7.19 1.51
N TYR A 6 -4.04 7.25 2.79
CA TYR A 6 -5.36 6.89 3.28
C TYR A 6 -6.19 8.16 3.47
N LYS A 7 -7.26 8.25 2.70
CA LYS A 7 -8.27 9.31 2.74
C LYS A 7 -9.53 8.76 3.43
N PRO A 8 -9.80 9.14 4.70
CA PRO A 8 -11.08 8.83 5.32
C PRO A 8 -12.22 9.66 4.72
N GLU A 9 -13.46 9.33 5.09
CA GLU A 9 -14.61 10.22 4.89
C GLU A 9 -14.38 11.53 5.65
N GLY A 10 -14.86 12.65 5.09
CA GLY A 10 -14.66 14.01 5.61
C GLY A 10 -13.41 14.72 5.08
N ALA A 11 -12.41 13.98 4.58
CA ALA A 11 -11.20 14.53 3.97
C ALA A 11 -11.23 14.49 2.43
N ILE A 12 -10.34 15.25 1.80
CA ILE A 12 -10.10 15.26 0.34
C ILE A 12 -8.61 15.15 0.05
N VAL A 13 -8.22 14.59 -1.09
CA VAL A 13 -6.85 14.72 -1.63
C VAL A 13 -6.88 15.85 -2.63
N SER A 14 -6.09 16.89 -2.42
CA SER A 14 -5.99 18.01 -3.38
C SER A 14 -5.23 17.60 -4.64
N ASP A 15 -5.55 18.24 -5.76
CA ASP A 15 -4.80 18.08 -7.02
C ASP A 15 -3.30 18.30 -6.81
N LYS A 16 -2.93 19.34 -6.06
CA LYS A 16 -1.54 19.62 -5.70
C LYS A 16 -0.85 18.46 -5.00
N LEU A 17 -1.53 17.80 -4.06
CA LEU A 17 -0.97 16.63 -3.37
C LEU A 17 -0.88 15.42 -4.31
N PHE A 18 -1.91 15.18 -5.14
CA PHE A 18 -1.90 14.12 -6.14
C PHE A 18 -0.73 14.29 -7.12
N ASP A 19 -0.61 15.48 -7.72
CA ASP A 19 0.45 15.83 -8.66
C ASP A 19 1.83 15.64 -8.04
N ARG A 20 2.00 16.15 -6.81
CA ARG A 20 3.27 16.02 -6.09
C ARG A 20 3.64 14.56 -5.82
N CYS A 21 2.66 13.72 -5.50
CA CYS A 21 2.89 12.29 -5.29
C CYS A 21 3.29 11.61 -6.60
N TRP A 22 2.61 11.91 -7.70
CA TRP A 22 2.96 11.34 -8.99
C TRP A 22 4.36 11.75 -9.45
N GLU A 23 4.69 13.05 -9.40
CA GLU A 23 6.02 13.57 -9.73
C GLU A 23 7.14 12.89 -8.94
N SER A 24 6.89 12.61 -7.66
CA SER A 24 7.87 12.00 -6.77
C SER A 24 7.95 10.47 -6.92
N PHE A 25 6.87 9.82 -7.33
CA PHE A 25 6.71 8.37 -7.38
C PHE A 25 5.99 7.93 -8.68
N PRO A 26 6.62 8.11 -9.86
CA PRO A 26 5.94 8.04 -11.15
C PRO A 26 5.86 6.64 -11.78
N HIS A 27 6.30 5.57 -11.09
CA HIS A 27 6.40 4.23 -11.67
C HIS A 27 5.11 3.41 -11.61
N GLY A 28 3.97 4.11 -11.56
CA GLY A 28 2.62 3.56 -11.61
C GLY A 28 1.81 3.77 -10.33
N GLY A 29 0.49 3.63 -10.44
CA GLY A 29 -0.46 3.83 -9.35
C GLY A 29 -1.56 2.79 -9.27
N GLY A 30 -2.30 2.85 -8.18
CA GLY A 30 -3.51 2.07 -7.96
C GLY A 30 -4.24 2.56 -6.72
N TYR A 31 -5.50 2.16 -6.59
CA TYR A 31 -6.37 2.61 -5.51
C TYR A 31 -7.31 1.52 -5.04
N ALA A 32 -7.87 1.70 -3.86
CA ALA A 32 -9.05 0.98 -3.38
C ALA A 32 -10.03 1.96 -2.76
N VAL A 33 -11.33 1.80 -3.05
CA VAL A 33 -12.43 2.63 -2.52
C VAL A 33 -13.45 1.77 -1.81
N TRP A 34 -13.93 2.23 -0.66
CA TRP A 34 -15.04 1.57 0.04
C TRP A 34 -16.36 1.98 -0.63
N LYS A 35 -17.06 1.02 -1.22
CA LYS A 35 -18.31 1.23 -1.94
C LYS A 35 -19.24 0.05 -1.71
N ASP A 36 -20.50 0.33 -1.36
CA ASP A 36 -21.56 -0.68 -1.20
C ASP A 36 -21.18 -1.84 -0.26
N GLY A 37 -20.53 -1.51 0.86
CA GLY A 37 -20.17 -2.49 1.89
C GLY A 37 -18.94 -3.35 1.59
N ARG A 38 -18.14 -3.00 0.58
CA ARG A 38 -16.90 -3.71 0.23
C ARG A 38 -15.82 -2.78 -0.34
N TRP A 39 -14.60 -3.27 -0.44
CA TRP A 39 -13.52 -2.61 -1.17
C TRP A 39 -13.56 -2.96 -2.66
N VAL A 40 -13.62 -1.93 -3.51
CA VAL A 40 -13.43 -2.04 -4.97
C VAL A 40 -12.10 -1.39 -5.31
N TYR A 41 -11.29 -2.03 -6.15
CA TYR A 41 -9.93 -1.55 -6.42
C TYR A 41 -9.58 -1.68 -7.90
N GLU A 42 -8.71 -0.80 -8.36
CA GLU A 42 -8.05 -0.89 -9.67
C GLU A 42 -6.58 -0.53 -9.49
N LYS A 43 -5.72 -1.12 -10.32
CA LYS A 43 -4.27 -0.95 -10.25
C LYS A 43 -3.66 -1.06 -11.64
N GLY A 44 -2.40 -0.67 -11.75
CA GLY A 44 -1.66 -0.76 -13.01
C GLY A 44 -1.77 0.48 -13.87
N PHE A 45 -2.19 1.61 -13.30
CA PHE A 45 -2.17 2.89 -13.99
C PHE A 45 -0.72 3.32 -14.17
N MET A 46 -0.23 3.31 -15.41
CA MET A 46 1.15 3.68 -15.73
C MET A 46 1.28 5.11 -16.26
N ASP A 47 0.14 5.76 -16.50
CA ASP A 47 0.00 7.12 -16.97
C ASP A 47 -0.70 7.99 -15.91
N LYS A 48 -0.27 9.25 -15.78
CA LYS A 48 -0.75 10.15 -14.73
C LYS A 48 -2.21 10.52 -14.98
N GLU A 49 -2.51 10.90 -16.22
CA GLU A 49 -3.79 11.40 -16.65
C GLU A 49 -4.85 10.30 -16.55
N GLU A 50 -4.50 9.06 -16.92
CA GLU A 50 -5.35 7.89 -16.71
C GLU A 50 -5.62 7.63 -15.23
N PHE A 51 -4.58 7.64 -14.38
CA PHE A 51 -4.76 7.42 -12.95
C PHE A 51 -5.63 8.51 -12.32
N TYR A 52 -5.32 9.77 -12.63
CA TYR A 52 -6.06 10.93 -12.12
C TYR A 52 -7.52 10.88 -12.56
N LYS A 53 -7.78 10.57 -13.83
CA LYS A 53 -9.15 10.42 -14.36
C LYS A 53 -9.94 9.33 -13.62
N ALA A 54 -9.30 8.21 -13.27
CA ALA A 54 -9.95 7.14 -12.53
C ALA A 54 -10.32 7.53 -11.09
N VAL A 55 -9.50 8.38 -10.44
CA VAL A 55 -9.67 8.66 -9.00
C VAL A 55 -10.22 10.05 -8.68
N ARG A 56 -10.20 11.03 -9.59
CA ARG A 56 -10.56 12.45 -9.32
C ARG A 56 -11.86 12.64 -8.55
N GLU A 57 -12.94 11.98 -8.98
CA GLU A 57 -14.24 12.09 -8.31
C GLU A 57 -14.22 11.43 -6.92
N LEU A 58 -13.44 10.35 -6.77
CA LEU A 58 -13.29 9.64 -5.50
C LEU A 58 -12.44 10.45 -4.51
N ILE A 59 -11.40 11.12 -4.97
CA ILE A 59 -10.47 11.82 -4.07
C ILE A 59 -10.97 13.21 -3.65
N HIS A 60 -11.84 13.83 -4.45
CA HIS A 60 -12.47 15.11 -4.14
C HIS A 60 -13.78 14.99 -3.37
N SER A 61 -14.44 13.84 -3.41
CA SER A 61 -15.66 13.62 -2.61
C SER A 61 -15.34 13.48 -1.13
N LYS A 62 -16.05 14.19 -0.25
CA LYS A 62 -15.94 13.99 1.21
C LYS A 62 -16.67 12.72 1.70
N HIS A 63 -17.50 12.11 0.86
CA HIS A 63 -18.32 10.95 1.22
C HIS A 63 -17.66 9.61 0.91
N THR A 64 -16.55 9.64 0.20
CA THR A 64 -15.80 8.44 -0.17
C THR A 64 -14.66 8.19 0.79
N ARG A 65 -14.29 6.92 0.91
CA ARG A 65 -13.08 6.48 1.59
C ARG A 65 -12.20 5.79 0.60
N VAL A 66 -10.96 6.26 0.47
CA VAL A 66 -10.04 5.82 -0.60
C VAL A 66 -8.66 5.58 -0.02
N VAL A 67 -8.00 4.54 -0.50
CA VAL A 67 -6.55 4.36 -0.37
C VAL A 67 -5.93 4.54 -1.75
N LEU A 68 -4.93 5.40 -1.87
CA LEU A 68 -4.13 5.58 -3.08
C LEU A 68 -2.72 5.05 -2.83
N HIS A 69 -2.10 4.54 -3.89
CA HIS A 69 -0.68 4.19 -3.91
C HIS A 69 0.00 4.78 -5.14
N PHE A 70 1.17 5.36 -4.92
CA PHE A 70 2.07 5.80 -5.98
C PHE A 70 3.38 5.06 -5.83
N ARG A 71 3.77 4.35 -6.89
CA ARG A 71 4.89 3.42 -6.89
C ARG A 71 6.17 4.12 -7.28
N LEU A 72 7.22 3.86 -6.51
CA LEU A 72 8.60 4.02 -6.97
C LEU A 72 9.24 2.65 -7.00
N ALA A 73 9.36 2.08 -8.21
CA ALA A 73 9.95 0.77 -8.44
C ALA A 73 11.32 0.62 -7.73
N THR A 74 11.47 -0.50 -7.04
CA THR A 74 12.74 -0.94 -6.45
C THR A 74 13.39 -1.98 -7.35
N GLU A 75 14.68 -2.22 -7.13
CA GLU A 75 15.42 -3.28 -7.79
C GLU A 75 14.95 -4.66 -7.32
N ASP A 76 15.02 -5.64 -8.21
CA ASP A 76 14.83 -7.07 -7.93
C ASP A 76 16.13 -7.71 -7.40
N ALA A 77 16.18 -9.05 -7.35
CA ALA A 77 17.32 -9.79 -6.83
C ALA A 77 18.62 -9.63 -7.67
N GLU A 78 18.51 -9.21 -8.95
CA GLU A 78 19.66 -8.99 -9.85
C GLU A 78 20.01 -7.51 -10.00
N GLY A 79 19.38 -6.63 -9.22
CA GLY A 79 19.61 -5.19 -9.33
C GLY A 79 18.82 -4.52 -10.46
N LYS A 80 17.84 -5.20 -11.08
CA LYS A 80 17.04 -4.65 -12.17
C LYS A 80 15.75 -4.02 -11.65
N ARG A 81 15.38 -2.84 -12.18
CA ARG A 81 14.09 -2.20 -11.89
C ARG A 81 13.05 -2.60 -12.92
N ASN A 82 12.06 -3.38 -12.49
CA ASN A 82 10.94 -3.76 -13.34
C ASN A 82 9.74 -2.82 -13.10
N ILE A 83 9.37 -2.07 -14.15
CA ILE A 83 8.25 -1.14 -14.16
C ILE A 83 7.12 -1.80 -14.95
N LEU A 84 6.27 -2.55 -14.24
CA LEU A 84 5.17 -3.30 -14.83
C LEU A 84 3.88 -3.07 -14.03
N PRO A 85 2.71 -3.04 -14.69
CA PRO A 85 1.41 -2.78 -14.05
C PRO A 85 1.10 -3.71 -12.87
N GLU A 86 1.42 -4.99 -12.97
CA GLU A 86 1.14 -6.01 -11.94
C GLU A 86 1.89 -5.77 -10.62
N PHE A 87 2.98 -5.00 -10.65
CA PHE A 87 3.78 -4.66 -9.46
C PHE A 87 3.34 -3.36 -8.77
N THR A 88 2.31 -2.69 -9.28
CA THR A 88 1.60 -1.63 -8.53
C THR A 88 0.81 -2.23 -7.35
N HIS A 89 0.29 -1.39 -6.46
CA HIS A 89 -0.58 -1.84 -5.37
C HIS A 89 -2.05 -1.57 -5.73
N PRO A 90 -3.02 -2.25 -5.07
CA PRO A 90 -2.83 -3.27 -4.03
C PRO A 90 -2.36 -4.64 -4.54
N PHE A 91 -1.95 -5.49 -3.60
CA PHE A 91 -1.80 -6.93 -3.81
C PHE A 91 -2.88 -7.68 -3.05
N GLU A 92 -3.41 -8.76 -3.64
CA GLU A 92 -4.42 -9.59 -2.98
C GLU A 92 -3.79 -10.56 -1.97
N ILE A 93 -4.38 -10.59 -0.78
CA ILE A 93 -4.10 -11.57 0.27
C ILE A 93 -5.30 -12.49 0.41
N GLN A 94 -5.07 -13.79 0.34
CA GLN A 94 -6.07 -14.85 0.44
C GLN A 94 -5.89 -15.56 1.78
N LEU A 95 -6.81 -15.33 2.71
CA LEU A 95 -6.84 -15.97 4.03
C LEU A 95 -7.91 -17.07 4.03
N GLN A 96 -7.91 -17.93 5.05
CA GLN A 96 -8.90 -19.01 5.15
C GLN A 96 -10.33 -18.49 5.34
N ASP A 97 -10.47 -17.36 6.03
CA ASP A 97 -11.72 -16.80 6.53
C ASP A 97 -12.08 -15.44 5.93
N THR A 98 -11.21 -14.84 5.12
CA THR A 98 -11.45 -13.55 4.44
C THR A 98 -10.46 -13.34 3.28
N LYS A 99 -10.69 -12.28 2.50
CA LYS A 99 -9.75 -11.71 1.53
C LYS A 99 -9.34 -10.31 1.97
N ALA A 100 -8.15 -9.90 1.55
CA ALA A 100 -7.69 -8.55 1.82
C ALA A 100 -6.88 -7.94 0.69
N LEU A 101 -6.80 -6.61 0.68
CA LEU A 101 -5.93 -5.84 -0.19
C LEU A 101 -4.78 -5.26 0.61
N LEU A 102 -3.55 -5.57 0.22
CA LEU A 102 -2.33 -5.11 0.88
C LEU A 102 -1.68 -3.96 0.10
N PHE A 103 -1.41 -2.88 0.83
CA PHE A 103 -0.58 -1.75 0.42
C PHE A 103 0.71 -1.73 1.24
N VAL A 104 1.86 -1.54 0.57
CA VAL A 104 3.17 -1.52 1.23
C VAL A 104 3.95 -0.26 0.85
N ASN A 105 4.49 0.41 1.88
CA ASN A 105 5.54 1.40 1.76
C ASN A 105 6.73 0.99 2.62
N GLY A 106 7.81 0.57 1.98
CA GLY A 106 9.06 0.28 2.66
C GLY A 106 9.92 -0.66 1.83
N ARG A 107 11.04 -1.06 2.42
CA ARG A 107 11.86 -2.17 1.92
C ARG A 107 11.79 -3.30 2.94
N PHE A 108 11.79 -4.52 2.43
CA PHE A 108 11.94 -5.71 3.25
C PHE A 108 13.42 -5.89 3.63
N SER A 109 13.68 -6.67 4.68
CA SER A 109 15.03 -7.03 5.11
C SER A 109 15.90 -7.50 3.94
N GLU A 110 17.19 -7.19 4.00
CA GLU A 110 18.18 -7.71 3.04
C GLU A 110 18.23 -9.24 3.10
N SER A 111 18.02 -9.83 4.28
CA SER A 111 17.99 -11.29 4.50
C SER A 111 16.78 -12.01 3.91
N TYR A 112 15.74 -11.29 3.48
CA TYR A 112 14.59 -11.91 2.84
C TYR A 112 14.86 -12.11 1.35
N GLU A 113 14.88 -13.36 0.92
CA GLU A 113 15.13 -13.69 -0.48
C GLU A 113 14.11 -13.03 -1.39
N GLY A 114 14.59 -12.45 -2.50
CA GLY A 114 13.75 -11.94 -3.57
C GLY A 114 13.48 -13.01 -4.62
N ILE A 115 12.83 -12.60 -5.70
CA ILE A 115 12.76 -13.37 -6.94
C ILE A 115 13.30 -12.53 -8.08
N VAL A 116 13.93 -13.17 -9.07
CA VAL A 116 14.38 -12.50 -10.29
C VAL A 116 13.16 -11.97 -11.04
N GLY A 117 13.22 -10.73 -11.53
CA GLY A 117 12.14 -10.15 -12.31
C GLY A 117 11.01 -9.52 -11.49
N ALA A 118 10.98 -9.62 -10.15
CA ALA A 118 9.91 -9.04 -9.34
C ALA A 118 10.39 -8.39 -8.02
N PRO A 119 9.65 -7.39 -7.49
CA PRO A 119 9.96 -6.81 -6.20
C PRO A 119 9.68 -7.81 -5.05
N LYS A 120 10.42 -7.71 -3.93
CA LYS A 120 10.25 -8.59 -2.76
C LYS A 120 8.81 -8.67 -2.22
N VAL A 121 8.01 -7.61 -2.39
CA VAL A 121 6.58 -7.63 -2.02
C VAL A 121 5.78 -8.70 -2.78
N LYS A 122 6.14 -9.01 -4.04
CA LYS A 122 5.47 -10.06 -4.82
C LYS A 122 5.70 -11.43 -4.18
N LYS A 123 6.95 -11.76 -3.86
CA LYS A 123 7.30 -12.99 -3.13
C LYS A 123 6.65 -13.03 -1.75
N PHE A 124 6.62 -11.92 -1.02
CA PHE A 124 5.93 -11.84 0.26
C PHE A 124 4.44 -12.20 0.15
N VAL A 125 3.74 -11.67 -0.85
CA VAL A 125 2.33 -11.98 -1.09
C VAL A 125 2.13 -13.46 -1.43
N GLU A 126 3.02 -14.03 -2.25
CA GLU A 126 2.98 -15.46 -2.59
C GLU A 126 3.18 -16.34 -1.35
N ASP A 127 4.22 -16.06 -0.55
CA ASP A 127 4.54 -16.80 0.67
C ASP A 127 3.35 -16.71 1.66
N ILE A 128 2.78 -15.52 1.89
CA ILE A 128 1.62 -15.35 2.79
C ILE A 128 0.39 -16.14 2.30
N ASN A 129 0.10 -16.12 1.00
CA ASN A 129 -1.05 -16.82 0.42
C ASN A 129 -0.89 -18.36 0.42
N GLN A 130 0.35 -18.86 0.48
CA GLN A 130 0.66 -20.28 0.62
C GLN A 130 0.47 -20.78 2.06
N LEU A 131 0.72 -19.93 3.06
CA LEU A 131 0.57 -20.31 4.48
C LEU A 131 -0.88 -20.60 4.89
N LYS A 132 -1.87 -20.20 4.09
CA LYS A 132 -3.30 -20.36 4.37
C LYS A 132 -3.61 -19.89 5.79
N LEU A 133 -3.27 -18.66 6.12
CA LEU A 133 -3.50 -18.12 7.47
C LEU A 133 -4.98 -17.79 7.68
N LYS A 134 -5.43 -17.87 8.93
CA LYS A 134 -6.62 -17.13 9.38
C LYS A 134 -6.28 -15.66 9.60
N ARG A 135 -7.27 -14.78 9.53
CA ARG A 135 -7.12 -13.34 9.77
C ARG A 135 -6.30 -12.99 11.00
N TRP A 136 -6.65 -13.54 12.16
CA TRP A 136 -5.95 -13.23 13.41
C TRP A 136 -4.47 -13.66 13.40
N GLN A 137 -4.12 -14.71 12.65
CA GLN A 137 -2.73 -15.15 12.50
C GLN A 137 -1.97 -14.15 11.63
N TYR A 138 -2.55 -13.75 10.51
CA TYR A 138 -2.01 -12.72 9.63
C TYR A 138 -1.76 -11.41 10.39
N GLU A 139 -2.75 -10.91 11.14
CA GLU A 139 -2.62 -9.69 11.94
C GLU A 139 -1.49 -9.81 12.98
N LYS A 140 -1.38 -10.95 13.69
CA LYS A 140 -0.28 -11.19 14.65
C LYS A 140 1.10 -11.26 14.00
N LEU A 141 1.21 -11.84 12.79
CA LEU A 141 2.48 -11.86 12.06
C LEU A 141 2.94 -10.45 11.68
N LEU A 142 1.99 -9.59 11.28
CA LEU A 142 2.27 -8.23 10.83
C LEU A 142 2.39 -7.20 11.97
N ALA A 143 1.91 -7.51 13.17
CA ALA A 143 1.94 -6.61 14.31
C ALA A 143 3.37 -6.11 14.62
N GLU A 144 3.46 -4.95 15.27
CA GLU A 144 4.73 -4.50 15.84
C GLU A 144 5.25 -5.53 16.83
N ASN A 145 6.53 -5.90 16.71
CA ASN A 145 7.14 -7.00 17.48
C ASN A 145 6.51 -8.39 17.20
N GLY A 146 5.75 -8.53 16.12
CA GLY A 146 5.29 -9.82 15.61
C GLY A 146 6.43 -10.65 15.02
N LEU A 147 6.14 -11.90 14.65
CA LEU A 147 7.16 -12.84 14.14
C LEU A 147 7.86 -12.35 12.87
N LEU A 148 7.22 -11.48 12.08
CA LEU A 148 7.79 -10.92 10.85
C LEU A 148 8.35 -9.51 11.05
N GLU A 149 8.49 -9.01 12.28
CA GLU A 149 8.99 -7.66 12.53
C GLU A 149 10.39 -7.42 11.93
N GLY A 150 11.28 -8.42 12.02
CA GLY A 150 12.61 -8.35 11.41
C GLY A 150 12.56 -8.27 9.88
N LEU A 151 11.58 -8.93 9.27
CA LEU A 151 11.36 -8.92 7.82
C LEU A 151 10.94 -7.54 7.31
N PHE A 152 10.17 -6.78 8.10
CA PHE A 152 9.72 -5.44 7.72
C PHE A 152 10.73 -4.33 8.02
N LYS A 153 11.94 -4.65 8.49
CA LYS A 153 12.98 -3.67 8.79
C LYS A 153 14.09 -3.69 7.73
N HIS A 154 14.42 -2.51 7.21
CA HIS A 154 15.56 -2.31 6.33
C HIS A 154 16.35 -1.08 6.81
N ARG A 155 17.62 -1.29 7.18
CA ARG A 155 18.52 -0.23 7.69
C ARG A 155 17.90 0.60 8.83
N GLY A 156 17.21 -0.08 9.75
CA GLY A 156 16.54 0.53 10.91
C GLY A 156 15.15 1.11 10.62
N GLU A 157 14.77 1.29 9.35
CA GLU A 157 13.43 1.76 8.99
C GLU A 157 12.45 0.60 8.83
N ARG A 158 11.29 0.71 9.48
CA ARG A 158 10.20 -0.26 9.35
C ARG A 158 9.28 0.11 8.19
N ALA A 159 8.92 -0.88 7.38
CA ALA A 159 7.88 -0.75 6.37
C ALA A 159 6.52 -0.44 7.02
N ARG A 160 5.76 0.44 6.37
CA ARG A 160 4.36 0.72 6.67
C ARG A 160 3.49 -0.13 5.78
N LEU A 161 2.62 -0.93 6.38
CA LEU A 161 1.65 -1.76 5.67
C LEU A 161 0.24 -1.25 6.02
N LEU A 162 -0.64 -1.30 5.03
CA LEU A 162 -2.07 -1.01 5.18
C LEU A 162 -2.84 -2.14 4.50
N THR A 163 -3.63 -2.86 5.28
CA THR A 163 -4.44 -3.98 4.81
C THR A 163 -5.92 -3.64 4.89
N LEU A 164 -6.64 -3.91 3.81
CA LEU A 164 -8.09 -3.71 3.70
C LEU A 164 -8.77 -5.07 3.67
N PHE A 165 -9.35 -5.49 4.79
CA PHE A 165 -10.16 -6.71 4.84
C PHE A 165 -11.52 -6.45 4.15
N GLU A 166 -12.05 -7.46 3.45
CA GLU A 166 -13.26 -7.33 2.65
C GLU A 166 -14.47 -6.85 3.47
N GLU A 167 -14.60 -7.35 4.69
CA GLU A 167 -15.67 -7.05 5.64
C GLU A 167 -15.52 -5.73 6.39
N ASP A 168 -14.32 -5.13 6.38
CA ASP A 168 -14.01 -3.97 7.23
C ASP A 168 -13.93 -2.68 6.46
N LYS A 169 -14.77 -1.72 6.86
CA LYS A 169 -14.67 -0.34 6.39
C LYS A 169 -13.37 0.34 6.86
N GLN A 170 -12.81 -0.06 8.00
CA GLN A 170 -11.58 0.52 8.54
C GLN A 170 -10.36 -0.30 8.12
N PRO A 171 -9.26 0.34 7.68
CA PRO A 171 -8.02 -0.37 7.38
C PRO A 171 -7.36 -0.92 8.65
N PHE A 172 -6.67 -2.05 8.51
CA PHE A 172 -5.68 -2.52 9.46
C PHE A 172 -4.31 -1.94 9.11
N PHE A 173 -3.71 -1.20 10.04
CA PHE A 173 -2.36 -0.67 9.88
C PHE A 173 -1.33 -1.60 10.51
N SER A 174 -0.15 -1.70 9.89
CA SER A 174 1.01 -2.32 10.52
C SER A 174 2.21 -1.35 10.42
N PRO A 175 2.73 -0.86 11.56
CA PRO A 175 2.30 -1.18 12.94
C PRO A 175 0.91 -0.60 13.28
N ASN A 176 0.27 -1.13 14.33
CA ASN A 176 -1.00 -0.62 14.90
C ASN A 176 -0.75 -0.18 16.36
N PRO A 177 -0.90 1.11 16.74
CA PRO A 177 -1.33 2.25 15.92
C PRO A 177 -0.35 2.59 14.78
N PRO A 178 -0.76 3.36 13.74
CA PRO A 178 0.02 3.64 12.52
C PRO A 178 1.26 4.51 12.76
N LYS A 179 2.23 4.01 13.51
CA LYS A 179 3.50 4.69 13.78
C LYS A 179 4.26 4.95 12.48
N GLY A 180 4.83 6.14 12.37
CA GLY A 180 5.59 6.58 11.20
C GLY A 180 4.73 7.00 10.00
N TRP A 181 3.40 7.05 10.13
CA TRP A 181 2.51 7.76 9.22
C TRP A 181 2.45 9.25 9.59
N VAL A 182 2.14 10.09 8.62
CA VAL A 182 2.09 11.55 8.74
C VAL A 182 0.67 12.00 8.47
N GLU A 183 0.10 12.76 9.41
CA GLU A 183 -1.16 13.46 9.20
C GLU A 183 -0.95 14.68 8.30
N TYR A 184 -1.82 14.85 7.30
CA TYR A 184 -1.80 16.00 6.40
C TYR A 184 -3.22 16.29 5.92
N ASP A 185 -3.79 17.43 6.32
CA ASP A 185 -5.15 17.86 5.92
C ASP A 185 -6.25 16.80 6.14
N GLY A 186 -6.17 16.05 7.26
CA GLY A 186 -7.12 14.97 7.58
C GLY A 186 -6.86 13.64 6.87
N LEU A 187 -5.76 13.53 6.12
CA LEU A 187 -5.27 12.31 5.48
C LEU A 187 -4.18 11.66 6.33
N LEU A 188 -3.96 10.35 6.15
CA LEU A 188 -2.77 9.67 6.64
C LEU A 188 -1.87 9.29 5.47
N LEU A 189 -0.65 9.79 5.47
CA LEU A 189 0.36 9.50 4.46
C LEU A 189 1.45 8.62 5.06
N SER A 190 1.81 7.54 4.37
CA SER A 190 2.88 6.63 4.81
C SER A 190 4.28 7.27 4.87
N ARG A 191 4.46 8.47 4.31
CA ARG A 191 5.68 9.28 4.37
C ARG A 191 5.37 10.75 4.05
N LYS A 192 6.24 11.66 4.47
CA LYS A 192 6.18 13.08 4.12
C LYS A 192 6.40 13.28 2.62
N VAL A 193 5.58 14.11 1.98
CA VAL A 193 5.61 14.41 0.53
C VAL A 193 6.01 15.87 0.25
N PHE A 194 5.61 16.80 1.12
CA PHE A 194 6.05 18.20 1.08
C PHE A 194 7.21 18.40 2.05
N SER A 195 8.28 19.09 1.64
CA SER A 195 9.24 19.65 2.60
C SER A 195 8.56 20.80 3.34
N SER A 196 8.69 20.80 4.67
CA SER A 196 8.39 21.96 5.50
C SER A 196 9.43 23.04 5.26
#